data_AF-A0A2U0I5P6-F1
#
_entry.id   AF-A0A2U0I5P6-F1
#
_cell.length_a   1.000
_cell.length_b   1.000
_cell.length_c   1.000
_cell.angle_alpha   90.00
_cell.angle_beta   90.00
_cell.angle_gamma   90.00
#
_symmetry.space_group_name_H-M   'P 1'
#
loop_
_entity.id
_entity.type
_entity.pdbx_description
1 polymer ?
#
loop_
_entity_poly.entity_id
_entity_poly.type
_entity_poly.pdbx_seq_one_letter_code
_entity_poly.pdbx_strand_id
1 'polypeptide(L)'
;MAWPVMNFAQAPDIDWQKASGGTGSDYPTQVQQTNDGGYILGGITFSSDGEITGSHGLFEYWLIKLSSAGSLSWEKALGGSNSDLCYDVQQTTDTGYIAAGWSNSNDGDVSNNYGNYDYWIVKLDSSGNLQWEKNYGGSGLD
;
A
#
# COMPACT_ATOMS: atom_id res chain seq x y z
N MET A 1 23.99 45.83 29.74
CA MET A 1 22.75 45.33 29.11
C MET A 1 23.12 44.13 28.27
N ALA A 2 22.68 42.93 28.66
CA ALA A 2 22.86 41.73 27.85
C ALA A 2 21.55 41.45 27.12
N TRP A 3 21.63 41.22 25.81
CA TRP A 3 20.48 40.86 24.98
C TRP A 3 20.11 39.39 25.24
N PRO A 4 18.81 39.04 25.23
CA PRO A 4 18.42 37.65 25.36
C PRO A 4 18.88 36.87 24.12
N VAL A 5 19.53 35.73 24.36
CA VAL A 5 19.81 34.73 23.32
C VAL A 5 18.48 34.06 23.00
N MET A 6 18.00 34.22 21.78
CA MET A 6 16.80 33.57 21.29
C MET A 6 17.19 32.14 20.87
N ASN A 7 16.81 31.14 21.67
CA ASN A 7 16.93 29.74 21.30
C ASN A 7 15.77 29.39 20.37
N PHE A 8 16.08 29.06 19.12
CA PHE A 8 15.13 28.41 18.23
C PHE A 8 15.09 26.92 18.59
N ALA A 9 13.90 26.32 18.59
CA ALA A 9 13.77 24.88 18.77
C ALA A 9 14.49 24.16 17.62
N GLN A 10 15.32 23.17 17.95
CA GLN A 10 15.93 22.27 16.97
C GLN A 10 14.81 21.57 16.20
N ALA A 11 14.94 21.47 14.87
CA ALA A 11 14.01 20.66 14.09
C ALA A 11 14.03 19.22 14.62
N PRO A 12 12.88 18.52 14.68
CA PRO A 12 12.86 17.14 15.13
C PRO A 12 13.82 16.29 14.30
N ASP A 13 14.62 15.47 14.98
CA ASP A 13 15.54 14.55 14.34
C ASP A 13 14.76 13.36 13.73
N ILE A 14 15.24 12.82 12.61
CA ILE A 14 14.66 11.62 11.99
C ILE A 14 15.15 10.40 12.75
N ASP A 15 14.24 9.68 13.42
CA ASP A 15 14.57 8.43 14.13
C ASP A 15 15.03 7.34 13.16
N TRP A 16 14.31 7.16 12.04
CA TRP A 16 14.70 6.26 10.96
C TRP A 16 14.05 6.68 9.63
N GLN A 17 14.64 6.22 8.53
CA GLN A 17 14.08 6.36 7.19
C GLN A 17 14.30 5.08 6.38
N LYS A 18 13.34 4.73 5.53
CA LYS A 18 13.42 3.57 4.62
C LYS A 18 12.86 3.98 3.27
N ALA A 19 13.61 3.67 2.22
CA ALA A 19 13.11 3.66 0.84
C ALA A 19 12.78 2.22 0.46
N SER A 20 11.62 2.05 -0.17
CA SER A 20 11.11 0.78 -0.70
C SER A 20 10.63 1.04 -2.11
N GLY A 21 10.96 0.14 -3.03
CA GLY A 21 10.64 0.33 -4.45
C GLY A 21 11.63 -0.38 -5.37
N GLY A 22 11.50 -0.10 -6.66
CA GLY A 22 12.38 -0.65 -7.69
C GLY A 22 12.95 0.41 -8.61
N THR A 23 13.23 0.02 -9.85
CA THR A 23 13.73 0.93 -10.88
C THR A 23 12.62 1.79 -11.52
N GLY A 24 11.36 1.42 -11.29
CA GLY A 24 10.18 2.15 -11.72
C GLY A 24 9.81 3.32 -10.79
N SER A 25 8.67 3.94 -11.06
CA SER A 25 8.08 4.94 -10.17
C SER A 25 7.16 4.27 -9.16
N ASP A 26 7.34 4.58 -7.87
CA ASP A 26 6.54 3.98 -6.80
C ASP A 26 5.88 5.10 -5.99
N TYR A 27 4.55 5.01 -5.84
CA TYR A 27 3.72 6.07 -5.28
C TYR A 27 2.97 5.56 -4.05
N PRO A 28 3.42 5.89 -2.82
CA PRO A 28 2.62 5.62 -1.63
C PRO A 28 1.40 6.54 -1.62
N THR A 29 0.23 5.96 -1.38
CA THR A 29 -1.04 6.69 -1.30
C THR A 29 -1.55 6.79 0.13
N GLN A 30 -1.21 5.82 0.97
CA GLN A 30 -1.60 5.78 2.38
C GLN A 30 -0.54 5.15 3.27
N VAL A 31 -0.45 5.64 4.51
CA VAL A 31 0.29 5.00 5.60
C VAL A 31 -0.53 5.04 6.88
N GLN A 32 -0.54 3.94 7.62
CA GLN A 32 -1.15 3.85 8.94
C GLN A 32 -0.25 3.12 9.92
N GLN A 33 -0.11 3.66 11.13
CA GLN A 33 0.52 2.93 12.24
C GLN A 33 -0.41 1.82 12.74
N THR A 34 0.13 0.60 12.89
CA THR A 34 -0.62 -0.59 13.31
C THR A 34 -0.53 -0.80 14.81
N ASN A 35 -1.45 -1.59 15.38
CA ASN A 35 -1.57 -1.85 16.82
C ASN A 35 -0.32 -2.48 17.46
N ASP A 36 0.52 -3.14 16.67
CA ASP A 36 1.82 -3.69 17.09
C ASP A 36 2.95 -2.65 17.11
N GLY A 37 2.62 -1.37 16.84
CA GLY A 37 3.56 -0.26 16.73
C GLY A 37 4.28 -0.17 15.37
N GLY A 38 4.05 -1.12 14.46
CA GLY A 38 4.55 -1.08 13.08
C GLY A 38 3.70 -0.20 12.18
N TYR A 39 3.84 -0.38 10.86
CA TYR A 39 3.16 0.45 9.86
C TYR A 39 2.67 -0.39 8.69
N ILE A 40 1.46 -0.11 8.20
CA ILE A 40 0.95 -0.63 6.93
C ILE A 40 0.91 0.52 5.93
N LEU A 41 1.39 0.26 4.72
CA LEU A 41 1.39 1.20 3.61
C LEU A 41 0.61 0.61 2.45
N GLY A 42 -0.07 1.48 1.71
CA GLY A 42 -0.69 1.17 0.43
C GLY A 42 -0.21 2.15 -0.63
N GLY A 43 -0.14 1.69 -1.87
CA GLY A 43 0.33 2.49 -2.98
C GLY A 43 0.28 1.78 -4.32
N ILE A 44 0.92 2.41 -5.29
CA ILE A 44 1.01 1.94 -6.67
C ILE A 44 2.49 1.76 -6.98
N THR A 45 2.89 0.59 -7.46
CA THR A 45 4.25 0.34 -7.95
C THR A 45 4.24 0.16 -9.47
N PHE A 46 5.21 0.78 -10.13
CA PHE A 46 5.49 0.59 -11.55
C PHE A 46 6.72 -0.33 -11.72
N SER A 47 7.18 -0.90 -10.61
CA SER A 47 8.39 -1.69 -10.51
C SER A 47 8.05 -3.18 -10.41
N SER A 48 8.83 -4.00 -11.10
CA SER A 48 8.79 -5.46 -11.02
C SER A 48 10.09 -6.04 -10.44
N ASP A 49 10.91 -5.20 -9.82
CA ASP A 49 12.22 -5.49 -9.26
C ASP A 49 12.36 -4.86 -7.85
N GLY A 50 13.55 -4.94 -7.25
CA GLY A 50 13.76 -4.45 -5.88
C GLY A 50 13.13 -5.39 -4.85
N GLU A 51 12.30 -4.83 -3.95
CA GLU A 51 11.59 -5.61 -2.94
C GLU A 51 10.25 -6.20 -3.42
N ILE A 52 9.78 -5.85 -4.62
CA ILE A 52 8.48 -6.24 -5.13
C ILE A 52 8.50 -7.72 -5.53
N THR A 53 7.61 -8.53 -4.95
CA THR A 53 7.39 -9.92 -5.35
C THR A 53 6.00 -10.12 -5.94
N GLY A 54 5.93 -10.95 -6.99
CA GLY A 54 4.65 -11.31 -7.62
C GLY A 54 4.00 -10.15 -8.39
N SER A 55 4.76 -9.38 -9.18
CA SER A 55 4.16 -8.42 -10.12
C SER A 55 3.48 -9.16 -11.28
N HIS A 56 2.25 -8.73 -11.62
CA HIS A 56 1.38 -9.41 -12.59
C HIS A 56 1.19 -8.62 -13.90
N GLY A 57 1.51 -7.34 -13.93
CA GLY A 57 1.14 -6.40 -14.97
C GLY A 57 1.93 -5.08 -14.91
N LEU A 58 1.26 -3.99 -15.29
CA LEU A 58 1.92 -2.69 -15.53
C LEU A 58 1.99 -1.81 -14.28
N PHE A 59 0.88 -1.67 -13.56
CA PHE A 59 0.77 -0.88 -12.33
C PHE A 59 0.12 -1.77 -11.29
N GLU A 60 0.82 -2.05 -10.20
CA GLU A 60 0.34 -3.00 -9.19
C GLU A 60 -0.19 -2.30 -7.95
N TYR A 61 -1.19 -2.94 -7.36
CA TYR A 61 -1.75 -2.61 -6.07
C TYR A 61 -0.76 -3.08 -4.99
N TRP A 62 0.05 -2.16 -4.45
CA TRP A 62 1.17 -2.53 -3.58
C TRP A 62 0.91 -2.24 -2.11
N LEU A 63 1.08 -3.27 -1.28
CA LEU A 63 0.90 -3.21 0.17
C LEU A 63 2.18 -3.60 0.88
N ILE A 64 2.58 -2.84 1.88
CA ILE A 64 3.84 -3.05 2.62
C ILE A 64 3.57 -2.99 4.12
N LYS A 65 3.92 -4.06 4.84
CA LYS A 65 3.97 -4.05 6.31
C LYS A 65 5.40 -3.87 6.79
N LEU A 66 5.59 -2.86 7.63
CA LEU A 66 6.82 -2.62 8.37
C LEU A 66 6.64 -2.96 9.85
N SER A 67 7.74 -3.34 10.49
CA SER A 67 7.85 -3.45 11.94
C SER A 67 7.90 -2.04 12.58
N SER A 68 7.83 -1.98 13.91
CA SER A 68 7.97 -0.71 14.65
C SER A 68 9.35 -0.04 14.46
N ALA A 69 10.36 -0.82 14.07
CA ALA A 69 11.71 -0.33 13.76
C ALA A 69 11.89 0.03 12.27
N GLY A 70 10.83 -0.03 11.45
CA GLY A 70 10.89 0.27 10.02
C GLY A 70 11.41 -0.87 9.14
N SER A 71 11.65 -2.07 9.70
CA SER A 71 12.07 -3.25 8.92
C SER A 71 10.90 -3.85 8.16
N LEU A 72 11.13 -4.29 6.91
CA LEU A 72 10.13 -5.00 6.12
C LEU A 72 9.69 -6.29 6.83
N SER A 73 8.40 -6.41 7.11
CA SER A 73 7.78 -7.64 7.63
C SER A 73 7.24 -8.49 6.49
N TRP A 74 6.49 -7.87 5.56
CA TRP A 74 6.07 -8.47 4.30
C TRP A 74 5.66 -7.38 3.32
N GLU A 75 5.63 -7.71 2.04
CA GLU A 75 5.02 -6.91 0.97
C GLU A 75 4.18 -7.80 0.05
N LYS A 76 3.23 -7.17 -0.66
CA LYS A 76 2.35 -7.81 -1.63
C LYS A 76 2.06 -6.86 -2.78
N ALA A 77 2.44 -7.25 -4.00
CA ALA A 77 1.79 -6.77 -5.21
C ALA A 77 0.56 -7.64 -5.47
N LEU A 78 -0.62 -7.02 -5.47
CA LEU A 78 -1.89 -7.66 -5.79
C LEU A 78 -2.42 -7.11 -7.10
N GLY A 79 -3.18 -7.91 -7.83
CA GLY A 79 -3.83 -7.47 -9.05
C GLY A 79 -3.84 -8.53 -10.14
N GLY A 80 -3.88 -8.06 -11.37
CA GLY A 80 -3.84 -8.90 -12.57
C GLY A 80 -2.96 -8.28 -13.66
N SER A 81 -3.25 -8.63 -14.91
CA SER A 81 -2.39 -8.24 -16.04
C SER A 81 -2.50 -6.76 -16.43
N ASN A 82 -3.53 -6.05 -15.98
CA ASN A 82 -3.75 -4.63 -16.25
C ASN A 82 -3.34 -3.76 -15.06
N SER A 83 -3.96 -2.58 -14.91
CA SER A 83 -3.64 -1.62 -13.86
C SER A 83 -4.51 -1.83 -12.64
N ASP A 84 -3.89 -1.96 -11.48
CA ASP A 84 -4.54 -2.10 -10.19
C ASP A 84 -3.95 -1.06 -9.22
N LEU A 85 -4.80 -0.24 -8.62
CA LEU A 85 -4.37 0.99 -7.94
C LEU A 85 -4.88 1.01 -6.50
N CYS A 86 -3.97 0.96 -5.51
CA CYS A 86 -4.31 1.13 -4.10
C CYS A 86 -4.38 2.61 -3.71
N TYR A 87 -5.47 3.03 -3.09
CA TYR A 87 -5.62 4.41 -2.58
C TYR A 87 -5.73 4.52 -1.07
N ASP A 88 -6.22 3.49 -0.38
CA ASP A 88 -6.30 3.48 1.08
C ASP A 88 -6.07 2.07 1.63
N VAL A 89 -5.53 2.00 2.84
CA VAL A 89 -5.34 0.77 3.60
C VAL A 89 -5.53 1.03 5.08
N GLN A 90 -6.22 0.12 5.75
CA GLN A 90 -6.52 0.20 7.18
C GLN A 90 -6.32 -1.17 7.85
N GLN A 91 -5.76 -1.18 9.06
CA GLN A 91 -5.75 -2.37 9.91
C GLN A 91 -7.16 -2.63 10.44
N THR A 92 -7.58 -3.89 10.36
CA THR A 92 -8.87 -4.35 10.87
C THR A 92 -8.75 -4.87 12.31
N THR A 93 -9.86 -4.92 13.05
CA THR A 93 -9.88 -5.33 14.47
C THR A 93 -9.50 -6.79 14.69
N ASP A 94 -9.57 -7.62 13.65
CA ASP A 94 -9.10 -9.00 13.62
C ASP A 94 -7.59 -9.13 13.33
N THR A 95 -6.83 -8.03 13.41
CA THR A 95 -5.38 -7.90 13.12
C THR A 95 -4.97 -8.06 11.66
N GLY A 96 -5.92 -8.29 10.75
CA GLY A 96 -5.67 -8.23 9.30
C GLY A 96 -5.71 -6.80 8.76
N TYR A 97 -5.90 -6.67 7.45
CA TYR A 97 -5.90 -5.39 6.75
C TYR A 97 -6.99 -5.35 5.70
N ILE A 98 -7.61 -4.20 5.50
CA ILE A 98 -8.50 -3.92 4.39
C ILE A 98 -7.90 -2.81 3.54
N ALA A 99 -7.87 -2.98 2.23
CA ALA A 99 -7.42 -1.96 1.30
C ALA A 99 -8.49 -1.70 0.24
N ALA A 100 -8.59 -0.46 -0.21
CA ALA A 100 -9.54 -0.02 -1.22
C ALA A 100 -8.87 0.78 -2.33
N GLY A 101 -9.34 0.58 -3.55
CA GLY A 101 -8.81 1.22 -4.74
C GLY A 101 -9.58 0.85 -6.00
N TRP A 102 -8.90 0.83 -7.14
CA TRP A 102 -9.49 0.48 -8.44
C TRP A 102 -8.75 -0.68 -9.09
N SER A 103 -9.47 -1.47 -9.88
CA SER A 103 -8.88 -2.49 -10.74
C SER A 103 -9.35 -2.27 -12.17
N ASN A 104 -8.44 -2.42 -13.13
CA ASN A 104 -8.77 -2.59 -14.56
C ASN A 104 -8.44 -4.03 -15.04
N SER A 105 -8.15 -4.92 -14.11
CA SER A 105 -7.81 -6.32 -14.35
C SER A 105 -9.04 -7.21 -14.19
N ASN A 106 -9.01 -8.39 -14.81
CA ASN A 106 -10.07 -9.40 -14.66
C ASN A 106 -9.46 -10.82 -14.59
N ASP A 107 -8.26 -10.90 -14.03
CA ASP A 107 -7.41 -12.06 -13.87
C ASP A 107 -6.48 -11.89 -12.66
N GLY A 108 -5.63 -12.88 -12.39
CA GLY A 108 -4.74 -12.88 -11.23
C GLY A 108 -5.53 -13.01 -9.93
N ASP A 109 -5.35 -12.04 -9.03
CA ASP A 109 -6.09 -11.92 -7.78
C ASP A 109 -7.50 -11.34 -7.98
N VAL A 110 -7.79 -10.75 -9.15
CA VAL A 110 -9.06 -10.08 -9.45
C VAL A 110 -10.02 -11.05 -10.14
N SER A 111 -11.19 -11.32 -9.54
CA SER A 111 -12.09 -12.37 -10.06
C SER A 111 -13.16 -11.90 -11.06
N ASN A 112 -13.77 -10.74 -10.86
CA ASN A 112 -14.90 -10.25 -11.67
C ASN A 112 -14.96 -8.73 -11.70
N ASN A 113 -14.20 -8.12 -12.58
CA ASN A 113 -14.32 -6.71 -12.93
C ASN A 113 -15.39 -6.54 -14.02
N TYR A 114 -16.37 -5.70 -13.76
CA TYR A 114 -17.56 -5.56 -14.61
C TYR A 114 -17.38 -4.50 -15.69
N GLY A 115 -16.31 -3.70 -15.61
CA GLY A 115 -16.00 -2.60 -16.52
C GLY A 115 -14.51 -2.25 -16.54
N ASN A 116 -14.21 -0.96 -16.63
CA ASN A 116 -12.87 -0.43 -16.57
C ASN A 116 -12.72 0.36 -15.26
N TYR A 117 -11.69 0.07 -14.46
CA TYR A 117 -11.41 0.76 -13.20
C TYR A 117 -12.52 0.66 -12.13
N ASP A 118 -13.22 -0.47 -12.05
CA ASP A 118 -14.17 -0.75 -10.96
C ASP A 118 -13.51 -0.66 -9.58
N TYR A 119 -14.31 -0.32 -8.55
CA TYR A 119 -13.83 -0.31 -7.17
C TYR A 119 -13.42 -1.72 -6.73
N TRP A 120 -12.18 -1.85 -6.30
CA TRP A 120 -11.64 -3.11 -5.81
C TRP A 120 -11.27 -3.00 -4.33
N ILE A 121 -11.86 -3.88 -3.53
CA ILE A 121 -11.66 -3.96 -2.08
C ILE A 121 -11.09 -5.32 -1.75
N VAL A 122 -9.94 -5.34 -1.08
CA VAL A 122 -9.26 -6.57 -0.65
C VAL A 122 -9.18 -6.63 0.87
N LYS A 123 -9.37 -7.83 1.42
CA LYS A 123 -9.09 -8.14 2.83
C LYS A 123 -7.96 -9.13 2.91
N LEU A 124 -6.99 -8.80 3.75
CA LEU A 124 -5.85 -9.62 4.09
C LEU A 124 -5.93 -10.11 5.54
N ASP A 125 -5.25 -11.22 5.82
CA ASP A 125 -4.90 -11.63 7.17
C ASP A 125 -3.67 -10.84 7.71
N SER A 126 -3.26 -11.12 8.95
CA SER A 126 -2.12 -10.43 9.60
C SER A 126 -0.78 -10.65 8.88
N SER A 127 -0.66 -11.73 8.10
CA SER A 127 0.53 -12.12 7.36
C SER A 127 0.50 -11.64 5.90
N GLY A 128 -0.53 -10.86 5.52
CA GLY A 128 -0.69 -10.33 4.18
C GLY A 128 -1.24 -11.33 3.17
N ASN A 129 -1.85 -12.45 3.59
CA ASN A 129 -2.51 -13.36 2.66
C ASN A 129 -3.93 -12.88 2.36
N LEU A 130 -4.32 -12.94 1.08
CA LEU A 130 -5.66 -12.59 0.63
C LEU A 130 -6.70 -13.53 1.24
N GLN A 131 -7.66 -12.96 1.97
CA GLN A 131 -8.79 -13.66 2.57
C GLN A 131 -10.02 -13.61 1.65
N TRP A 132 -10.30 -12.42 1.12
CA TRP A 132 -11.34 -12.21 0.12
C TRP A 132 -11.07 -10.90 -0.63
N GLU A 133 -11.69 -10.79 -1.79
CA GLU A 133 -11.71 -9.59 -2.62
C GLU A 133 -13.14 -9.34 -3.10
N LYS A 134 -13.45 -8.07 -3.40
CA LYS A 134 -14.74 -7.66 -3.95
C LYS A 134 -14.55 -6.54 -4.96
N ASN A 135 -15.23 -6.69 -6.10
CA ASN A 135 -15.35 -5.68 -7.12
C ASN A 135 -16.74 -5.05 -7.09
N TYR A 136 -16.80 -3.73 -7.24
CA TYR A 136 -18.04 -2.95 -7.32
C TYR A 136 -17.92 -1.94 -8.46
N GLY A 137 -18.78 -2.08 -9.47
CA GLY A 137 -18.82 -1.20 -10.63
C GLY A 137 -19.89 -1.63 -11.62
N GLY A 138 -19.87 -1.02 -12.80
CA GLY A 138 -20.76 -1.31 -13.92
C GLY A 138 -19.99 -1.56 -15.21
N SER A 139 -20.66 -1.61 -16.36
CA SER A 139 -20.00 -1.86 -17.65
C SER A 139 -19.16 -0.69 -18.18
N GLY A 140 -18.89 0.32 -17.35
CA GLY A 140 -18.37 1.64 -17.73
C GLY A 140 -16.98 1.91 -17.16
N LEU A 141 -16.62 3.19 -17.10
CA LEU A 141 -15.52 3.70 -16.27
C LEU A 141 -16.15 4.24 -14.98
N ASP A 142 -15.62 3.84 -13.82
CA ASP A 142 -16.15 4.20 -12.49
C ASP A 142 -15.15 4.93 -11.58
#